data_AF-A0A2A9NGJ0-F1
#
_entry.id   AF-A0A2A9NGJ0-F1
#
_cell.length_a   1.000
_cell.length_b   1.000
_cell.length_c   1.000
_cell.angle_alpha   90.00
_cell.angle_beta   90.00
_cell.angle_gamma   90.00
#
_symmetry.space_group_name_H-M   'P 1'
#
loop_
_entity.id
_entity.type
_entity.pdbx_description
1 polymer ?
#
loop_
_entity_poly.entity_id
_entity_poly.type
_entity_poly.pdbx_seq_one_letter_code
_entity_poly.pdbx_strand_id
1 'polypeptide(L)'
;MTLQQSPHPPVLHITTFGHKNGPLDPAPDLYFDLRGLPNPPKALRIEARRTGLLGPLQEWLFSIVPVRQKFQEVRQCILQYLHEAEAKGVRCVSVGAGCNLGRNRSVTVAEALAALNWDRWQVVVHHRDRYLPHAGKDLPLNLSSRLYESPITSESSGLNTPV
;
A
#
# COMPACT_ATOMS: atom_id res chain seq x y z
N MET A 1 2.05 24.91 34.02
CA MET A 1 2.56 23.53 33.92
C MET A 1 3.36 23.41 32.64
N THR A 2 4.68 23.35 32.74
CA THR A 2 5.57 23.22 31.57
C THR A 2 5.57 21.75 31.17
N LEU A 3 5.02 21.41 30.00
CA LEU A 3 5.08 20.04 29.48
C LEU A 3 6.55 19.69 29.24
N GLN A 4 7.08 18.80 30.07
CA GLN A 4 8.44 18.29 29.95
C GLN A 4 8.53 17.50 28.64
N GLN A 5 9.19 18.08 27.63
CA GLN A 5 9.33 17.45 26.31
C GLN A 5 10.20 16.20 26.44
N SER A 6 9.65 15.03 26.09
CA SER A 6 10.42 13.79 26.02
C SER A 6 11.44 13.86 24.87
N PRO A 7 12.63 13.27 25.00
CA PRO A 7 13.75 13.45 24.06
C PRO A 7 13.51 12.83 22.66
N HIS A 8 12.46 12.03 22.49
CA HIS A 8 12.11 11.41 21.22
C HIS A 8 10.77 11.95 20.70
N PRO A 9 10.53 12.01 19.38
CA PRO A 9 9.22 12.34 18.83
C PRO A 9 8.16 11.27 19.19
N PRO A 10 6.87 11.61 19.29
CA PRO A 10 5.81 10.60 19.35
C PRO A 10 5.75 9.83 18.02
N VAL A 11 5.27 8.58 18.04
CA VAL A 11 5.35 7.67 16.90
C VAL A 11 3.96 7.27 16.42
N LEU A 12 3.73 7.43 15.11
CA LEU A 12 2.57 6.91 14.39
C LEU A 12 2.99 5.61 13.67
N HIS A 13 2.55 4.47 14.17
CA HIS A 13 2.75 3.18 13.52
C HIS A 13 1.61 2.88 12.56
N ILE A 14 1.91 2.69 11.27
CA ILE A 14 0.93 2.27 10.26
C ILE A 14 1.25 0.83 9.86
N THR A 15 0.39 -0.11 10.25
CA THR A 15 0.53 -1.52 9.89
C THR A 15 -0.48 -1.91 8.81
N THR A 16 0.01 -2.39 7.67
CA THR A 16 -0.84 -2.88 6.59
C THR A 16 -1.00 -4.40 6.67
N PHE A 17 -2.20 -4.89 6.40
CA PHE A 17 -2.47 -6.32 6.49
C PHE A 17 -3.56 -6.82 5.53
N GLY A 18 -3.62 -8.13 5.39
CA GLY A 18 -4.59 -8.88 4.62
C GLY A 18 -5.63 -9.53 5.53
N HIS A 19 -6.91 -9.22 5.31
CA HIS A 19 -8.02 -9.87 6.00
C HIS A 19 -8.00 -11.39 5.92
N LYS A 20 -7.48 -11.95 4.82
CA LYS A 20 -7.34 -13.41 4.68
C LYS A 20 -6.39 -14.06 5.69
N ASN A 21 -5.49 -13.28 6.29
CA ASN A 21 -4.52 -13.77 7.27
C ASN A 21 -4.90 -13.38 8.71
N GLY A 22 -6.16 -13.00 8.95
CA GLY A 22 -6.67 -12.61 10.26
C GLY A 22 -6.44 -11.13 10.61
N PRO A 23 -7.08 -10.65 11.70
CA PRO A 23 -6.92 -9.29 12.19
C PRO A 23 -5.50 -9.03 12.71
N LEU A 24 -5.18 -7.77 13.01
CA LEU A 24 -3.98 -7.41 13.76
C LEU A 24 -4.18 -7.78 15.24
N ASP A 25 -3.12 -8.28 15.86
CA ASP A 25 -3.02 -8.55 17.29
C ASP A 25 -1.67 -7.99 17.79
N PRO A 26 -1.65 -6.98 18.67
CA PRO A 26 -2.82 -6.32 19.28
C PRO A 26 -3.67 -5.53 18.28
N ALA A 27 -4.91 -5.24 18.67
CA ALA A 27 -5.80 -4.38 17.89
C ALA A 27 -5.22 -2.95 17.83
N PRO A 28 -5.28 -2.28 16.66
CA PRO A 28 -4.77 -0.91 16.52
C PRO A 28 -5.75 0.10 17.13
N ASP A 29 -5.25 1.27 17.49
CA ASP A 29 -6.05 2.39 17.98
C ASP A 29 -7.05 2.90 16.93
N LEU A 30 -6.61 2.92 15.66
CA LEU A 30 -7.45 3.22 14.51
C LEU A 30 -7.39 2.08 13.49
N TYR A 31 -8.52 1.82 12.84
CA TYR A 31 -8.63 0.76 11.86
C TYR A 31 -9.37 1.22 10.60
N PHE A 32 -8.80 0.92 9.43
CA PHE A 32 -9.35 1.28 8.13
C PHE A 32 -9.43 0.07 7.19
N ASP A 33 -10.66 -0.28 6.79
CA ASP A 33 -10.92 -1.29 5.75
C ASP A 33 -10.88 -0.64 4.36
N LEU A 34 -9.92 -1.07 3.53
CA LEU A 34 -9.67 -0.56 2.18
C LEU A 34 -10.10 -1.58 1.11
N ARG A 35 -10.87 -2.61 1.45
CA ARG A 35 -11.38 -3.59 0.48
C ARG A 35 -12.40 -2.99 -0.48
N GLY A 36 -13.08 -1.92 -0.09
CA GLY A 36 -14.01 -1.17 -0.93
C GLY A 36 -13.33 -0.35 -2.04
N LEU A 37 -12.00 -0.14 -1.97
CA LEU A 37 -11.29 0.56 -3.03
C LEU A 37 -11.16 -0.29 -4.30
N PRO A 38 -11.15 0.33 -5.49
CA PRO A 38 -10.93 -0.33 -6.77
C PRO A 38 -9.77 -1.33 -6.73
N ASN A 39 -10.03 -2.54 -7.20
CA ASN A 39 -8.99 -3.57 -7.23
C ASN A 39 -8.05 -3.32 -8.42
N PRO A 40 -6.72 -3.17 -8.19
CA PRO A 40 -5.82 -2.88 -9.28
C PRO A 40 -5.78 -3.97 -10.36
N PRO A 41 -5.57 -3.59 -11.63
CA PRO A 41 -5.39 -4.50 -12.75
C PRO A 41 -4.37 -5.60 -12.43
N LYS A 42 -4.60 -6.81 -12.94
CA LYS A 42 -3.75 -7.97 -12.66
C LYS A 42 -2.29 -7.72 -13.03
N ALA A 43 -2.03 -7.08 -14.17
CA ALA A 43 -0.68 -6.76 -14.64
C ALA A 43 0.07 -5.88 -13.62
N LEU A 44 -0.55 -4.79 -13.15
CA LEU A 44 0.06 -3.90 -12.14
C LEU A 44 0.35 -4.64 -10.82
N ARG A 45 -0.56 -5.51 -10.38
CA ARG A 45 -0.36 -6.30 -9.15
C ARG A 45 0.79 -7.31 -9.27
N ILE A 46 0.95 -7.93 -10.45
CA ILE A 46 2.05 -8.87 -10.71
C ILE A 46 3.37 -8.11 -10.76
N GLU A 47 3.40 -6.99 -11.46
CA GLU A 47 4.62 -6.19 -11.60
C GLU A 47 5.08 -5.65 -10.25
N ALA A 48 4.18 -5.05 -9.46
CA ALA A 48 4.50 -4.55 -8.14
C ALA A 48 5.03 -5.65 -7.20
N ARG A 49 4.50 -6.88 -7.31
CA ARG A 49 4.99 -8.03 -6.55
C ARG A 49 6.37 -8.49 -7.01
N ARG A 50 6.64 -8.45 -8.31
CA ARG A 50 7.89 -8.92 -8.92
C ARG A 50 9.05 -7.95 -8.65
N THR A 51 8.79 -6.65 -8.76
CA THR A 51 9.83 -5.62 -8.64
C THR A 51 9.90 -5.00 -7.25
N GLY A 52 8.84 -5.14 -6.44
CA GLY A 52 8.67 -4.40 -5.19
C GLY A 52 8.28 -2.94 -5.39
N LEU A 53 8.25 -2.44 -6.64
CA LEU A 53 7.97 -1.05 -6.96
C LEU A 53 6.46 -0.77 -6.91
N LEU A 54 6.09 0.32 -6.24
CA LEU A 54 4.69 0.73 -6.08
C LEU A 54 4.27 1.86 -7.03
N GLY A 55 5.21 2.54 -7.70
CA GLY A 55 4.93 3.75 -8.50
C GLY A 55 3.74 3.61 -9.46
N PRO A 56 3.78 2.68 -10.44
CA PRO A 56 2.67 2.48 -11.38
C PRO A 56 1.35 2.08 -10.70
N LEU A 57 1.44 1.30 -9.62
CA LEU A 57 0.27 0.88 -8.84
C LEU A 57 -0.37 2.07 -8.12
N GLN A 58 0.46 2.95 -7.55
CA GLN A 58 0.08 4.16 -6.84
C GLN A 58 -0.52 5.17 -7.81
N GLU A 59 0.13 5.45 -8.94
CA GLU A 59 -0.39 6.31 -10.00
C GLU A 59 -1.78 5.85 -10.46
N TRP A 60 -1.94 4.56 -10.76
CA TRP A 60 -3.23 4.02 -11.17
C TRP A 60 -4.29 4.17 -10.06
N LEU A 61 -3.98 3.81 -8.82
CA LEU A 61 -4.93 3.93 -7.70
C LEU A 61 -5.34 5.38 -7.47
N PHE A 62 -4.39 6.30 -7.38
CA PHE A 62 -4.65 7.72 -7.10
C PHE A 62 -5.22 8.49 -8.30
N SER A 63 -5.23 7.91 -9.50
CA SER A 63 -5.99 8.45 -10.64
C SER A 63 -7.51 8.39 -10.42
N ILE A 64 -7.98 7.53 -9.51
CA ILE A 64 -9.40 7.25 -9.29
C ILE A 64 -9.97 8.13 -8.17
N VAL A 65 -11.07 8.85 -8.44
CA VAL A 65 -11.70 9.81 -7.51
C VAL A 65 -12.05 9.18 -6.15
N PRO A 66 -12.79 8.05 -6.07
CA PRO A 66 -13.07 7.36 -4.80
C PRO A 66 -11.84 7.01 -3.96
N VAL A 67 -10.71 6.70 -4.59
CA VAL A 67 -9.46 6.40 -3.87
C VAL A 67 -8.92 7.66 -3.19
N ARG A 68 -8.91 8.79 -3.91
CA ARG A 68 -8.47 10.08 -3.35
C ARG A 68 -9.38 10.53 -2.21
N GLN A 69 -10.69 10.39 -2.37
CA GLN A 69 -11.66 10.70 -1.30
C GLN A 69 -11.38 9.87 -0.06
N LYS A 70 -11.27 8.54 -0.21
CA LYS A 70 -10.99 7.66 0.93
C LYS A 70 -9.64 7.96 1.58
N PHE A 71 -8.62 8.27 0.79
CA PHE A 71 -7.31 8.67 1.31
C PHE A 71 -7.39 9.92 2.18
N GLN A 72 -8.12 10.95 1.73
CA GLN A 72 -8.31 12.18 2.53
C GLN A 72 -9.12 11.91 3.80
N GLU A 73 -10.16 11.07 3.74
CA GLU A 73 -10.91 10.64 4.93
C GLU A 73 -9.99 9.97 5.96
N VAL A 74 -9.21 8.97 5.54
CA VAL A 74 -8.26 8.26 6.40
C VAL A 74 -7.26 9.23 7.02
N ARG A 75 -6.68 10.12 6.19
CA ARG A 75 -5.75 11.15 6.65
C ARG A 75 -6.37 12.03 7.72
N GLN A 76 -7.58 12.55 7.48
CA GLN A 76 -8.26 13.45 8.40
C GLN A 76 -8.58 12.76 9.73
N CYS A 77 -9.04 11.51 9.70
CA CYS A 77 -9.28 10.72 10.91
C CYS A 77 -8.00 10.53 11.73
N ILE A 78 -6.87 10.20 11.09
CA ILE A 78 -5.60 10.07 11.79
C ILE A 78 -5.18 11.41 12.40
N LEU A 79 -5.22 12.51 11.63
CA LEU A 79 -4.85 13.84 12.15
C LEU A 79 -5.66 14.23 13.38
N GLN A 80 -6.99 14.05 13.33
CA GLN A 80 -7.85 14.33 14.47
C GLN A 80 -7.46 13.49 15.69
N TYR A 81 -7.23 12.19 15.49
CA TYR A 81 -6.86 11.29 16.58
C TYR A 81 -5.49 11.65 17.17
N LEU A 82 -4.51 12.03 16.34
CA LEU A 82 -3.20 12.46 16.83
C LEU A 82 -3.31 13.70 17.71
N HIS A 83 -4.11 14.70 17.33
CA HIS A 83 -4.34 15.88 18.18
C HIS A 83 -4.95 15.51 19.54
N GLU A 84 -5.94 14.61 19.56
CA GLU A 84 -6.54 14.12 20.80
C GLU A 84 -5.56 13.31 21.65
N ALA A 85 -4.72 12.49 21.01
CA ALA A 85 -3.67 11.70 21.65
C ALA A 85 -2.64 12.62 22.32
N GLU A 86 -2.21 13.69 21.64
CA GLU A 86 -1.28 14.68 22.20
C GLU A 86 -1.84 15.39 23.42
N ALA A 87 -3.11 15.82 23.37
CA ALA A 87 -3.77 16.45 24.52
C ALA A 87 -3.83 15.52 25.75
N LYS A 88 -3.83 14.20 25.53
CA LYS A 88 -3.80 13.16 26.57
C LYS A 88 -2.39 12.71 26.96
N GLY A 89 -1.34 13.25 26.33
CA GLY A 89 0.05 12.85 26.55
C GLY A 89 0.40 11.47 25.99
N VAL A 90 -0.42 10.90 25.10
CA VAL A 90 -0.15 9.64 24.40
C VAL A 90 0.98 9.86 23.40
N ARG A 91 1.93 8.91 23.36
CA ARG A 91 3.18 9.03 22.59
C ARG A 91 3.36 7.99 21.49
N CYS A 92 2.48 7.01 21.43
CA CYS A 92 2.47 5.96 20.42
C CYS A 92 1.02 5.76 19.98
N VAL A 93 0.78 5.86 18.67
CA VAL A 93 -0.53 5.62 18.06
C VAL A 93 -0.35 4.59 16.96
N SER A 94 -1.23 3.60 16.94
CA SER A 94 -1.22 2.50 16.00
C SER A 94 -2.42 2.56 15.05
N VAL A 95 -2.15 2.44 13.76
CA VAL A 95 -3.13 2.43 12.68
C VAL A 95 -3.04 1.12 11.94
N GLY A 96 -4.16 0.40 11.80
CA GLY A 96 -4.30 -0.75 10.93
C GLY A 96 -4.95 -0.39 9.61
N ALA A 97 -4.29 -0.70 8.49
CA ALA A 97 -4.86 -0.55 7.15
C ALA A 97 -5.04 -1.92 6.48
N GLY A 98 -6.29 -2.38 6.37
CA GLY A 98 -6.64 -3.71 5.86
C GLY A 98 -7.03 -3.69 4.39
N CYS A 99 -6.55 -4.66 3.60
CA CYS A 99 -7.20 -5.03 2.34
C CYS A 99 -7.30 -6.55 2.23
N ASN A 100 -7.69 -7.12 1.07
CA ASN A 100 -7.90 -8.58 0.98
C ASN A 100 -6.65 -9.41 1.34
N LEU A 101 -5.51 -9.10 0.72
CA LEU A 101 -4.25 -9.84 0.89
C LEU A 101 -3.14 -9.02 1.54
N GLY A 102 -3.35 -7.72 1.80
CA GLY A 102 -2.34 -6.86 2.42
C GLY A 102 -1.16 -6.48 1.53
N ARG A 103 -1.34 -6.46 0.19
CA ARG A 103 -0.21 -6.29 -0.76
C ARG A 103 -0.27 -5.06 -1.66
N ASN A 104 -1.46 -4.53 -1.90
CA ASN A 104 -1.68 -3.52 -2.94
C ASN A 104 -2.32 -2.28 -2.32
N ARG A 105 -3.65 -2.21 -2.29
CA ARG A 105 -4.42 -1.07 -1.78
C ARG A 105 -3.95 -0.57 -0.41
N SER A 106 -3.82 -1.45 0.58
CA SER A 106 -3.39 -1.08 1.93
C SER A 106 -1.94 -0.59 1.97
N VAL A 107 -1.04 -1.25 1.24
CA VAL A 107 0.37 -0.88 1.11
C VAL A 107 0.48 0.51 0.47
N THR A 108 -0.16 0.71 -0.69
CA THR A 108 -0.17 1.99 -1.41
C THR A 108 -0.71 3.13 -0.56
N VAL A 109 -1.81 2.93 0.16
CA VAL A 109 -2.37 3.98 1.04
C VAL A 109 -1.43 4.30 2.19
N ALA A 110 -0.85 3.29 2.85
CA ALA A 110 0.07 3.53 3.97
C ALA A 110 1.35 4.25 3.56
N GLU A 111 1.94 3.88 2.43
CA GLU A 111 3.15 4.52 1.89
C GLU A 111 2.86 5.97 1.49
N ALA A 112 1.70 6.23 0.88
CA ALA A 112 1.27 7.59 0.57
C ALA A 112 1.00 8.43 1.83
N LEU A 113 0.47 7.83 2.91
CA LEU A 113 0.31 8.50 4.20
C LEU A 113 1.66 8.82 4.84
N ALA A 114 2.62 7.89 4.77
CA ALA A 114 3.94 8.08 5.36
C ALA A 114 4.79 9.16 4.67
N ALA A 115 4.48 9.48 3.41
CA ALA A 115 5.10 10.59 2.69
C ALA A 115 4.56 11.98 3.09
N LEU A 116 3.49 12.05 3.88
CA LEU A 116 2.94 13.31 4.37
C LEU A 116 3.67 13.82 5.61
N ASN A 117 3.55 15.12 5.88
CA ASN A 117 3.93 15.69 7.16
C ASN A 117 2.84 15.45 8.22
N TRP A 118 3.26 14.96 9.39
CA TRP A 118 2.39 14.66 10.55
C TRP A 118 2.82 15.46 11.78
N ASP A 119 3.13 16.74 11.56
CA ASP A 119 3.65 17.65 12.57
C ASP A 119 4.92 17.10 13.23
N ARG A 120 4.87 16.76 14.52
CA ARG A 120 6.00 16.21 15.26
C ARG A 120 6.02 14.68 15.32
N TRP A 121 5.02 14.01 14.74
CA TRP A 121 4.92 12.56 14.78
C TRP A 121 5.86 11.92 13.76
N GLN A 122 6.71 11.04 14.24
CA GLN A 122 7.49 10.17 13.38
C GLN A 122 6.61 9.04 12.87
N VAL A 123 6.52 8.87 11.55
CA VAL A 123 5.75 7.77 10.95
C VAL A 123 6.64 6.54 10.76
N VAL A 124 6.14 5.38 11.18
CA VAL A 124 6.77 4.08 10.94
C VAL A 124 5.77 3.18 10.24
N VAL A 125 6.13 2.67 9.06
CA VAL A 125 5.27 1.76 8.29
C VAL A 125 5.76 0.33 8.43
N HIS A 126 4.83 -0.58 8.68
CA HIS A 126 5.09 -2.02 8.69
C HIS A 126 4.10 -2.76 7.78
N HIS A 127 4.61 -3.61 6.89
CA HIS A 127 3.79 -4.37 5.97
C HIS A 127 3.75 -5.86 6.33
N ARG A 128 2.79 -6.26 7.17
CA ARG A 128 2.67 -7.62 7.69
C ARG A 128 2.63 -8.69 6.58
N ASP A 129 1.87 -8.43 5.53
CA ASP A 129 1.47 -9.47 4.57
C ASP A 129 2.00 -9.26 3.13
N ARG A 130 2.80 -8.20 2.89
CA ARG A 130 3.21 -7.77 1.54
C ARG A 130 3.88 -8.87 0.72
N TYR A 131 4.71 -9.69 1.38
CA TYR A 131 5.50 -10.74 0.74
C TYR A 131 5.02 -12.17 1.06
N LEU A 132 3.94 -12.32 1.83
CA LEU A 132 3.41 -13.66 2.12
C LEU A 132 2.94 -14.32 0.82
N PRO A 133 3.15 -15.64 0.62
CA PRO A 133 2.64 -16.37 -0.54
C PRO A 133 1.12 -16.39 -0.59
N HIS A 134 0.50 -16.27 -1.78
CA HIS A 134 -0.92 -16.58 -1.96
C HIS A 134 -1.03 -18.06 -2.31
N ALA A 135 -1.51 -18.88 -1.35
CA ALA A 135 -1.64 -20.33 -1.47
C ALA A 135 -2.03 -20.79 -2.90
N GLY A 136 -1.04 -21.32 -3.62
CA GLY A 136 -1.18 -21.96 -4.93
C GLY A 136 -1.46 -21.09 -6.16
N LYS A 137 -1.61 -19.75 -6.03
CA LYS A 137 -1.94 -18.86 -7.17
C LYS A 137 -0.83 -17.93 -7.61
N ASP A 138 0.20 -17.86 -6.79
CA ASP A 138 1.36 -17.01 -7.00
C ASP A 138 2.45 -17.84 -7.69
N LEU A 139 2.80 -17.51 -8.94
CA LEU A 139 4.00 -18.09 -9.55
C LEU A 139 5.22 -17.73 -8.67
N PRO A 140 6.18 -18.66 -8.50
CA PRO A 140 7.47 -18.36 -7.89
C PRO A 140 8.14 -17.19 -8.59
N LEU A 141 8.71 -16.26 -7.81
CA LEU A 141 9.34 -15.03 -8.33
C LEU A 141 10.49 -15.32 -9.33
N ASN A 142 11.05 -16.54 -9.31
CA ASN A 142 12.13 -17.00 -10.18
C ASN A 142 11.67 -17.68 -11.49
N LEU A 143 10.36 -17.88 -11.71
CA LEU A 143 9.83 -18.57 -12.89
C LEU A 143 9.14 -17.64 -13.90
N SER A 144 8.99 -16.35 -13.60
CA SER A 144 8.30 -15.40 -14.47
C SER A 144 9.19 -14.80 -15.57
N SER A 145 10.52 -14.86 -15.45
CA SER A 145 11.45 -14.33 -16.46
C SER A 145 11.55 -15.20 -17.72
N ARG A 146 11.19 -16.49 -17.65
CA ARG A 146 11.28 -17.40 -18.81
C ARG A 146 10.04 -17.42 -19.72
N LEU A 147 8.94 -16.79 -19.32
CA LEU A 147 7.67 -16.84 -20.07
C LEU A 147 7.33 -15.53 -20.79
N TYR A 148 8.23 -14.54 -20.78
CA TYR A 148 8.06 -13.26 -21.46
C TYR A 148 9.18 -12.99 -22.48
N GLU A 149 9.76 -14.04 -23.05
CA GLU A 149 10.53 -13.95 -24.30
C GLU A 149 9.76 -14.71 -25.38
N SER A 150 8.73 -14.07 -25.93
CA SER A 150 8.20 -14.51 -27.23
C SER A 150 9.10 -13.95 -28.33
N PRO A 151 9.49 -14.73 -29.35
CA PRO A 151 10.31 -14.23 -30.44
C PRO A 151 9.51 -13.23 -31.26
N ILE A 152 10.10 -12.06 -31.49
CA ILE A 152 9.64 -11.12 -32.51
C ILE A 152 9.82 -11.82 -33.85
N THR A 153 8.76 -12.38 -34.42
CA THR A 153 8.78 -12.84 -35.81
C THR A 153 8.74 -11.61 -36.71
N SER A 154 9.86 -11.31 -37.35
CA SER A 154 9.94 -10.38 -38.47
C SER A 154 9.27 -11.01 -39.70
N GLU A 155 8.08 -10.55 -40.07
CA GLU A 155 7.54 -10.79 -41.41
C GLU A 155 7.85 -9.59 -42.30
N SER A 156 8.85 -9.76 -43.16
CA SER A 156 9.07 -8.94 -44.35
C SER A 156 8.13 -9.45 -45.45
N SER A 157 7.02 -8.76 -45.71
CA SER A 157 6.18 -9.02 -46.89
C SER A 157 6.71 -8.21 -48.07
N GLY A 158 7.34 -8.91 -49.02
CA GLY A 158 7.77 -8.35 -50.30
C GLY A 158 6.59 -7.94 -51.20
N LEU A 159 6.82 -6.92 -52.00
CA LEU A 159 5.94 -6.49 -53.09
C LEU A 159 5.83 -7.58 -54.16
N ASN A 160 4.61 -7.85 -54.61
CA ASN A 160 4.34 -8.52 -55.88
C ASN A 160 3.33 -7.67 -56.66
N THR A 161 3.74 -7.14 -57.81
CA THR A 161 2.87 -6.60 -58.86
C THR A 161 2.99 -7.51 -60.08
N PRO A 162 1.88 -8.00 -60.67
CA PRO A 162 1.93 -8.67 -61.95
C PRO A 162 1.72 -7.68 -63.10
N VAL A 163 2.23 -8.13 -64.25
CA VAL A 163 2.29 -7.52 -65.59
C VAL A 163 0.92 -7.29 -66.20
#